data_AF-A0A4R4ADS5-F1
#
_entry.id   AF-A0A4R4ADS5-F1
#
_cell.length_a   1.000
_cell.length_b   1.000
_cell.length_c   1.000
_cell.angle_alpha   90.00
_cell.angle_beta   90.00
_cell.angle_gamma   90.00
#
_symmetry.space_group_name_H-M   'P 1'
#
loop_
_entity.id
_entity.type
_entity.pdbx_description
1 polymer ?
#
loop_
_entity_poly.entity_id
_entity_poly.type
_entity_poly.pdbx_seq_one_letter_code
_entity_poly.pdbx_strand_id
1 'polypeptide(L)'
;MSHLAAVMATVLLTVSATVSGATPLEHGRTLAEQGDAARGIVACAGCHRADGGGDEALGAARLAGLEPAYLATQIERFRAGQRSHPVMSPWAERLEPADITAVSAYYGALAPASNARAPSDVDAVAGRALAETGDWSGRDLPACVRCHGPGGTGAGTVFPPLAGQPYSYLLAQLEAWASGRRHGEPMALMGAVAGRLDADEQRALAAYFATRPLAVADPVDDLPDPAPAPAPVTASASTPATAVAGADAAVPEHLGSVPAGRAEAASRFTPPGRDALPEGPFGEMVRLGARLFRHTNTDPRSASHVGNDQTCAGCHLDNGRRADASPMWAAWVAYPAYRGKNQRVDTMAERIQGCFRYSMNAQDSASGQVPETNSVVIDALQTYIYWLATGAPTGDTAMSGRGYPRLQPPAEGFDRTRGAALYAEHCALCHGAEGEGLLVEGEVVFPPLWGPRSYNWGAGMHRVDTAAAFIAANMPLLDTVRLTPQEAWDVAAYINAHERPQDPRFDGSVERTAARFHTSPFDLYGEPLGDGGAVLGQGTTAD
;
A
#
# COMPACT_ATOMS: atom_id res chain seq x y z
N MET A 1 59.95 53.30 45.27
CA MET A 1 58.86 53.36 46.27
C MET A 1 57.71 52.52 45.72
N SER A 2 57.46 51.38 46.38
CA SER A 2 56.22 50.59 46.53
C SER A 2 55.31 50.37 45.29
N HIS A 3 54.88 49.17 44.89
CA HIS A 3 54.31 48.07 45.70
C HIS A 3 54.38 46.70 44.98
N LEU A 4 54.41 45.65 45.81
CA LEU A 4 54.21 44.23 45.53
C LEU A 4 52.82 43.90 44.96
N ALA A 5 52.74 42.84 44.14
CA ALA A 5 51.60 41.91 44.15
C ALA A 5 52.07 40.50 43.74
N ALA A 6 51.89 39.54 44.65
CA ALA A 6 52.23 38.13 44.49
C ALA A 6 51.08 37.36 43.80
N VAL A 7 51.43 36.44 42.89
CA VAL A 7 50.48 35.53 42.22
C VAL A 7 50.44 34.22 43.01
N MET A 8 49.32 33.95 43.68
CA MET A 8 48.96 32.62 44.20
C MET A 8 48.36 31.79 43.06
N ALA A 9 49.02 30.70 42.67
CA ALA A 9 48.46 29.70 41.77
C ALA A 9 47.62 28.69 42.58
N THR A 10 46.30 28.74 42.40
CA THR A 10 45.36 27.75 42.95
C THR A 10 45.25 26.58 41.96
N VAL A 11 45.73 25.40 42.36
CA VAL A 11 45.54 24.15 41.62
C VAL A 11 44.10 23.67 41.84
N LEU A 12 43.22 23.85 40.85
CA LEU A 12 41.94 23.17 40.79
C LEU A 12 42.18 21.73 40.30
N LEU A 13 42.05 20.75 41.20
CA LEU A 13 41.89 19.35 40.81
C LEU A 13 40.46 19.15 40.30
N THR A 14 40.29 19.08 38.97
CA THR A 14 39.04 18.61 38.36
C THR A 14 39.03 17.09 38.35
N VAL A 15 38.27 16.48 39.27
CA VAL A 15 37.90 15.07 39.17
C VAL A 15 36.94 14.94 37.98
N SER A 16 37.48 14.57 36.82
CA SER A 16 36.67 14.13 35.69
C SER A 16 36.21 12.69 35.97
N ALA A 17 34.99 12.54 36.48
CA ALA A 17 34.35 11.23 36.54
C ALA A 17 33.93 10.83 35.12
N THR A 18 34.73 9.98 34.48
CA THR A 18 34.34 9.30 33.24
C THR A 18 33.32 8.22 33.58
N VAL A 19 32.02 8.53 33.49
CA VAL A 19 30.98 7.51 33.42
C VAL A 19 31.15 6.79 32.07
N SER A 20 31.84 5.65 32.10
CA SER A 20 31.87 4.70 30.98
C SER A 20 30.53 3.96 30.95
N GLY A 21 29.49 4.60 30.40
CA GLY A 21 28.27 3.92 30.02
C GLY A 21 28.44 3.35 28.61
N ALA A 22 28.31 2.03 28.44
CA ALA A 22 28.25 1.42 27.12
C ALA A 22 27.10 2.05 26.30
N THR A 23 27.31 2.24 25.01
CA THR A 23 26.25 2.77 24.14
C THR A 23 25.05 1.81 24.08
N PRO A 24 23.83 2.28 23.76
CA PRO A 24 22.67 1.39 23.62
C PRO A 24 22.90 0.23 22.64
N LEU A 25 23.66 0.43 21.56
CA LEU A 25 24.02 -0.64 20.62
C LEU A 25 24.97 -1.67 21.22
N GLU A 26 25.97 -1.25 22.01
CA GLU A 26 26.90 -2.16 22.68
C GLU A 26 26.21 -2.97 23.79
N HIS A 27 25.29 -2.32 24.53
CA HIS A 27 24.45 -2.99 25.52
C HIS A 27 23.55 -4.04 24.84
N GLY A 28 22.90 -3.66 23.75
CA GLY A 28 22.05 -4.55 22.96
C GLY A 28 22.81 -5.75 22.41
N ARG A 29 24.01 -5.51 21.86
CA ARG A 29 24.91 -6.57 21.37
C ARG A 29 25.29 -7.55 22.48
N THR A 30 25.65 -7.03 23.66
CA THR A 30 26.05 -7.86 24.80
C THR A 30 24.90 -8.78 25.23
N LEU A 31 23.68 -8.24 25.38
CA LEU A 31 22.50 -9.04 25.69
C LEU A 31 22.18 -10.07 24.59
N ALA A 32 22.31 -9.69 23.31
CA ALA A 32 22.01 -10.56 22.19
C ALA A 32 22.98 -11.75 22.11
N GLU A 33 24.28 -11.50 22.23
CA GLU A 33 25.32 -12.51 22.00
C GLU A 33 25.67 -13.31 23.25
N GLN A 34 25.61 -12.68 24.44
CA GLN A 34 26.13 -13.24 25.69
C GLN A 34 25.08 -13.34 26.79
N GLY A 35 24.05 -12.49 26.74
CA GLY A 35 23.08 -12.33 27.82
C GLY A 35 23.66 -11.56 29.01
N ASP A 36 22.99 -11.68 30.15
CA ASP A 36 23.42 -11.11 31.42
C ASP A 36 23.19 -12.15 32.53
N ALA A 37 24.25 -12.87 32.88
CA ALA A 37 24.20 -13.93 33.89
C ALA A 37 23.85 -13.40 35.29
N ALA A 38 24.23 -12.16 35.62
CA ALA A 38 23.93 -11.57 36.92
C ALA A 38 22.43 -11.31 37.10
N ARG A 39 21.73 -10.95 36.01
CA ARG A 39 20.28 -10.76 35.97
C ARG A 39 19.50 -12.00 35.53
N GLY A 40 20.20 -13.09 35.21
CA GLY A 40 19.61 -14.33 34.72
C GLY A 40 18.89 -14.15 33.38
N ILE A 41 19.46 -13.33 32.49
CA ILE A 41 19.00 -13.14 31.11
C ILE A 41 19.92 -13.95 30.21
N VAL A 42 19.36 -14.87 29.43
CA VAL A 42 20.12 -15.67 28.46
C VAL A 42 20.38 -14.88 27.19
N ALA A 43 21.41 -15.28 26.44
CA ALA A 43 21.70 -14.72 25.12
C ALA A 43 20.52 -14.90 24.16
N CYS A 44 20.05 -13.82 23.53
CA CYS A 44 18.95 -13.87 22.56
C CYS A 44 19.31 -14.77 21.36
N ALA A 45 20.57 -14.74 20.93
CA ALA A 45 21.11 -15.55 19.83
C ALA A 45 21.02 -17.07 20.10
N GLY A 46 20.83 -17.50 21.35
CA GLY A 46 20.59 -18.90 21.68
C GLY A 46 19.34 -19.48 21.00
N CYS A 47 18.32 -18.65 20.75
CA CYS A 47 17.10 -19.03 20.03
C CYS A 47 16.99 -18.34 18.67
N HIS A 48 17.31 -17.04 18.58
CA HIS A 48 17.14 -16.25 17.36
C HIS A 48 18.31 -16.33 16.38
N ARG A 49 19.34 -17.14 16.72
CA ARG A 49 20.61 -17.31 16.00
C ARG A 49 21.47 -16.04 16.00
N ALA A 50 22.75 -16.22 15.71
CA ALA A 50 23.76 -15.15 15.81
C ALA A 50 23.54 -14.03 14.78
N ASP A 51 23.00 -14.38 13.61
CA ASP A 51 22.63 -13.43 12.56
C ASP A 51 21.25 -12.80 12.79
N GLY A 52 20.51 -13.21 13.83
CA GLY A 52 19.14 -12.76 14.07
C GLY A 52 18.12 -13.27 13.03
N GLY A 53 18.47 -14.29 12.24
CA GLY A 53 17.65 -14.83 11.16
C GLY A 53 16.47 -15.71 11.61
N GLY A 54 16.33 -15.94 12.92
CA GLY A 54 15.29 -16.79 13.50
C GLY A 54 15.63 -18.28 13.46
N ASP A 55 14.69 -19.12 13.88
CA ASP A 55 14.85 -20.57 13.92
C ASP A 55 13.53 -21.31 13.72
N GLU A 56 13.49 -22.20 12.73
CA GLU A 56 12.28 -22.98 12.39
C GLU A 56 11.89 -24.00 13.44
N ALA A 57 12.85 -24.69 14.07
CA ALA A 57 12.57 -25.76 15.02
C ALA A 57 12.00 -25.21 16.34
N LEU A 58 12.45 -24.01 16.73
CA LEU A 58 11.98 -23.31 17.92
C LEU A 58 10.77 -22.40 17.67
N GLY A 59 10.44 -22.12 16.40
CA GLY A 59 9.47 -21.07 16.05
C GLY A 59 9.94 -19.67 16.44
N ALA A 60 11.26 -19.47 16.55
CA ALA A 60 11.85 -18.19 16.93
C ALA A 60 11.84 -17.24 15.74
N ALA A 61 11.29 -16.03 15.91
CA ALA A 61 11.19 -15.04 14.85
C ALA A 61 12.55 -14.62 14.30
N ARG A 62 12.58 -14.20 13.03
CA ARG A 62 13.63 -13.31 12.52
C ARG A 62 13.49 -11.94 13.20
N LEU A 63 14.61 -11.41 13.71
CA LEU A 63 14.72 -10.09 14.33
C LEU A 63 15.60 -9.12 13.52
N ALA A 64 16.54 -9.65 12.73
CA ALA A 64 17.53 -8.85 12.01
C ALA A 64 16.87 -7.95 10.94
N GLY A 65 17.15 -6.65 11.05
CA GLY A 65 16.64 -5.61 10.16
C GLY A 65 15.16 -5.29 10.35
N LEU A 66 14.52 -5.75 11.43
CA LEU A 66 13.17 -5.27 11.79
C LEU A 66 13.26 -3.88 12.44
N GLU A 67 12.23 -3.07 12.21
CA GLU A 67 12.13 -1.74 12.79
C GLU A 67 12.27 -1.76 14.33
N PRO A 68 13.19 -0.97 14.93
CA PRO A 68 13.39 -0.97 16.38
C PRO A 68 12.11 -0.69 17.17
N ALA A 69 11.28 0.24 16.70
CA ALA A 69 10.00 0.56 17.35
C ALA A 69 9.03 -0.63 17.33
N TYR A 70 9.03 -1.42 16.25
CA TYR A 70 8.23 -2.64 16.16
C TYR A 70 8.75 -3.69 17.15
N LEU A 71 10.07 -3.93 17.21
CA LEU A 71 10.68 -4.89 18.13
C LEU A 71 10.35 -4.56 19.60
N ALA A 72 10.54 -3.30 19.99
CA ALA A 72 10.21 -2.81 21.33
C ALA A 72 8.72 -3.02 21.64
N THR A 73 7.83 -2.61 20.72
CA THR A 73 6.39 -2.81 20.83
C THR A 73 6.05 -4.29 21.02
N GLN A 74 6.67 -5.21 20.26
CA GLN A 74 6.39 -6.64 20.40
C GLN A 74 6.82 -7.20 21.76
N ILE A 75 7.94 -6.74 22.33
CA ILE A 75 8.38 -7.11 23.68
C ILE A 75 7.37 -6.59 24.71
N GLU A 76 6.93 -5.34 24.59
CA GLU A 76 5.91 -4.75 25.45
C GLU A 76 4.57 -5.50 25.36
N ARG A 77 4.19 -5.98 24.17
CA ARG A 77 2.99 -6.82 23.99
C ARG A 77 3.08 -8.15 24.74
N PHE A 78 4.26 -8.75 24.84
CA PHE A 78 4.45 -9.92 25.71
C PHE A 78 4.27 -9.54 27.18
N ARG A 79 4.86 -8.43 27.63
CA ARG A 79 4.73 -7.94 29.02
C ARG A 79 3.30 -7.56 29.39
N ALA A 80 2.53 -7.06 28.44
CA ALA A 80 1.13 -6.68 28.61
C ALA A 80 0.16 -7.87 28.48
N GLY A 81 0.64 -9.08 28.21
CA GLY A 81 -0.20 -10.27 27.99
C GLY A 81 -0.96 -10.29 26.67
N GLN A 82 -0.74 -9.30 25.79
CA GLN A 82 -1.33 -9.20 24.46
C GLN A 82 -0.71 -10.21 23.47
N ARG A 83 0.48 -10.70 23.80
CA ARG A 83 1.12 -11.89 23.21
C ARG A 83 1.49 -12.83 24.35
N SER A 84 1.28 -14.13 24.15
CA SER A 84 1.73 -15.14 25.11
C SER A 84 2.43 -16.27 24.38
N HIS A 85 3.65 -16.60 24.82
CA HIS A 85 4.38 -17.75 24.31
C HIS A 85 5.22 -18.34 25.45
N PRO A 86 5.11 -19.66 25.75
CA PRO A 86 5.74 -20.25 26.93
C PRO A 86 7.26 -20.11 26.95
N VAL A 87 7.89 -19.97 25.77
CA VAL A 87 9.34 -19.75 25.67
C VAL A 87 9.72 -18.28 25.76
N MET A 88 8.96 -17.36 25.14
CA MET A 88 9.41 -15.97 24.96
C MET A 88 8.92 -15.02 26.05
N SER A 89 7.71 -15.23 26.59
CA SER A 89 7.15 -14.37 27.63
C SER A 89 8.07 -14.21 28.86
N PRO A 90 8.68 -15.28 29.41
CA PRO A 90 9.58 -15.13 30.56
C PRO A 90 10.82 -14.27 30.30
N TRP A 91 11.30 -14.24 29.05
CA TRP A 91 12.44 -13.39 28.68
C TRP A 91 12.02 -11.94 28.50
N ALA A 92 10.88 -11.69 27.86
CA ALA A 92 10.33 -10.35 27.69
C ALA A 92 10.05 -9.65 29.04
N GLU A 93 9.57 -10.39 30.02
CA GLU A 93 9.27 -9.88 31.37
C GLU A 93 10.53 -9.51 32.19
N ARG A 94 11.67 -10.14 31.89
CA ARG A 94 12.95 -9.88 32.59
C ARG A 94 13.68 -8.63 32.10
N LEU A 95 13.39 -8.15 30.90
CA LEU A 95 14.05 -6.98 30.34
C LEU A 95 13.61 -5.71 31.07
N GLU A 96 14.52 -4.77 31.27
CA GLU A 96 14.21 -3.40 31.72
C GLU A 96 13.97 -2.49 30.49
N PRO A 97 13.34 -1.31 30.63
CA PRO A 97 13.10 -0.41 29.51
C PRO A 97 14.37 -0.06 28.71
N ALA A 98 15.51 0.09 29.40
CA ALA A 98 16.81 0.32 28.76
C ALA A 98 17.29 -0.89 27.94
N ASP A 99 17.04 -2.12 28.42
CA ASP A 99 17.37 -3.33 27.68
C ASP A 99 16.52 -3.46 26.42
N ILE A 100 15.21 -3.20 26.54
CA ILE A 100 14.27 -3.27 25.40
C ILE A 100 14.73 -2.32 24.31
N THR A 101 15.05 -1.08 24.68
CA THR A 101 15.58 -0.07 23.75
C THR A 101 16.87 -0.56 23.08
N ALA A 102 17.79 -1.10 23.88
CA ALA A 102 19.09 -1.53 23.42
C ALA A 102 19.04 -2.73 22.46
N VAL A 103 18.31 -3.81 22.79
CA VAL A 103 18.20 -4.99 21.91
C VAL A 103 17.41 -4.67 20.65
N SER A 104 16.41 -3.79 20.73
CA SER A 104 15.65 -3.34 19.56
C SER A 104 16.52 -2.53 18.61
N ALA A 105 17.35 -1.63 19.13
CA ALA A 105 18.33 -0.89 18.33
C ALA A 105 19.39 -1.81 17.72
N TYR A 106 19.90 -2.78 18.47
CA TYR A 106 20.90 -3.73 17.97
C TYR A 106 20.35 -4.58 16.81
N TYR A 107 19.22 -5.27 17.01
CA TYR A 107 18.65 -6.14 15.97
C TYR A 107 18.15 -5.37 14.75
N GLY A 108 17.61 -4.16 14.94
CA GLY A 108 17.22 -3.30 13.82
C GLY A 108 18.40 -2.77 13.01
N ALA A 109 19.60 -2.68 13.59
CA ALA A 109 20.81 -2.27 12.89
C ALA A 109 21.51 -3.42 12.13
N LEU A 110 21.10 -4.68 12.33
CA LEU A 110 21.66 -5.81 11.59
C LEU A 110 21.15 -5.82 10.15
N ALA A 111 22.00 -6.30 9.23
CA ALA A 111 21.55 -6.61 7.87
C ALA A 111 20.43 -7.67 7.92
N PRO A 112 19.37 -7.53 7.11
CA PRO A 112 18.35 -8.56 6.94
C PRO A 112 18.95 -9.95 6.73
N ALA A 113 18.62 -10.89 7.62
CA ALA A 113 19.04 -12.28 7.55
C ALA A 113 17.82 -13.19 7.77
N SER A 114 17.83 -14.40 7.20
CA SER A 114 16.76 -15.38 7.37
C SER A 114 17.33 -16.79 7.41
N ASN A 115 16.90 -17.55 8.42
CA ASN A 115 17.11 -18.99 8.53
C ASN A 115 15.80 -19.76 8.32
N ALA A 116 14.84 -19.16 7.60
CA ALA A 116 13.55 -19.77 7.31
C ALA A 116 13.70 -21.02 6.42
N ARG A 117 12.83 -21.99 6.63
CA ARG A 117 12.73 -23.22 5.87
C ARG A 117 11.29 -23.69 5.87
N ALA A 118 10.61 -23.46 4.75
CA ALA A 118 9.27 -23.98 4.53
C ALA A 118 9.26 -25.53 4.43
N PRO A 119 8.20 -26.19 4.89
CA PRO A 119 8.00 -27.63 4.67
C PRO A 119 7.86 -27.95 3.19
N SER A 120 8.39 -29.10 2.75
CA SER A 120 8.31 -29.54 1.34
C SER A 120 6.93 -30.09 0.95
N ASP A 121 6.10 -30.44 1.94
CA ASP A 121 4.75 -30.98 1.79
C ASP A 121 3.66 -29.89 1.74
N VAL A 122 4.04 -28.61 1.85
CA VAL A 122 3.13 -27.47 1.71
C VAL A 122 3.42 -26.74 0.40
N ASP A 123 2.39 -26.58 -0.44
CA ASP A 123 2.50 -25.80 -1.66
C ASP A 123 2.50 -24.29 -1.37
N ALA A 124 3.67 -23.67 -1.41
CA ALA A 124 3.82 -22.23 -1.25
C ALA A 124 3.14 -21.42 -2.38
N VAL A 125 2.96 -22.00 -3.58
CA VAL A 125 2.33 -21.30 -4.71
C VAL A 125 0.85 -21.07 -4.45
N ALA A 126 0.19 -21.97 -3.72
CA ALA A 126 -1.21 -21.82 -3.32
C ALA A 126 -1.46 -20.54 -2.48
N GLY A 127 -0.46 -20.07 -1.73
CA GLY A 127 -0.56 -18.84 -0.93
C GLY A 127 -0.44 -17.55 -1.74
N ARG A 128 0.08 -17.62 -2.98
CA ARG A 128 0.42 -16.43 -3.78
C ARG A 128 -0.78 -15.55 -4.09
N ALA A 129 -1.93 -16.14 -4.42
CA ALA A 129 -3.11 -15.36 -4.79
C ALA A 129 -3.63 -14.51 -3.62
N LEU A 130 -3.71 -15.07 -2.40
CA LEU A 130 -4.07 -14.31 -1.20
C LEU A 130 -2.99 -13.30 -0.83
N ALA A 131 -1.72 -13.67 -0.93
CA ALA A 131 -0.61 -12.79 -0.60
C ALA A 131 -0.59 -11.51 -1.47
N GLU A 132 -0.76 -11.67 -2.79
CA GLU A 132 -0.58 -10.59 -3.77
C GLU A 132 -1.88 -9.90 -4.19
N THR A 133 -3.02 -10.60 -4.09
CA THR A 133 -4.30 -10.09 -4.62
C THR A 133 -5.46 -10.13 -3.62
N GLY A 134 -5.36 -10.95 -2.56
CA GLY A 134 -6.41 -11.12 -1.57
C GLY A 134 -7.65 -11.84 -2.12
N ASP A 135 -8.76 -11.71 -1.42
CA ASP A 135 -10.08 -12.20 -1.81
C ASP A 135 -11.16 -11.16 -1.45
N TRP A 136 -11.23 -10.12 -2.28
CA TRP A 136 -12.20 -9.04 -2.11
C TRP A 136 -13.63 -9.51 -2.33
N SER A 137 -13.87 -10.33 -3.35
CA SER A 137 -15.22 -10.75 -3.74
C SER A 137 -15.86 -11.72 -2.74
N GLY A 138 -15.07 -12.60 -2.13
CA GLY A 138 -15.58 -13.62 -1.22
C GLY A 138 -15.55 -13.23 0.25
N ARG A 139 -14.55 -12.44 0.67
CA ARG A 139 -14.24 -12.23 2.09
C ARG A 139 -13.90 -10.78 2.48
N ASP A 140 -14.02 -9.83 1.55
CA ASP A 140 -13.57 -8.45 1.76
C ASP A 140 -12.11 -8.40 2.27
N LEU A 141 -11.28 -9.34 1.81
CA LEU A 141 -9.94 -9.56 2.31
C LEU A 141 -8.91 -8.92 1.35
N PRO A 142 -8.23 -7.83 1.73
CA PRO A 142 -7.14 -7.28 0.95
C PRO A 142 -5.95 -8.26 0.87
N ALA A 143 -5.13 -8.06 -0.16
CA ALA A 143 -3.84 -8.74 -0.27
C ALA A 143 -2.95 -8.43 0.95
N CYS A 144 -2.18 -9.41 1.41
CA CYS A 144 -1.23 -9.21 2.51
C CYS A 144 -0.22 -8.08 2.20
N VAL A 145 0.28 -8.03 0.96
CA VAL A 145 1.23 -7.00 0.49
C VAL A 145 0.64 -5.58 0.42
N ARG A 146 -0.69 -5.42 0.57
CA ARG A 146 -1.32 -4.09 0.63
C ARG A 146 -1.00 -3.36 1.93
N CYS A 147 -0.67 -4.09 2.99
CA CYS A 147 -0.22 -3.53 4.27
C CYS A 147 1.25 -3.88 4.52
N HIS A 148 1.70 -5.09 4.18
CA HIS A 148 3.06 -5.57 4.48
C HIS A 148 4.10 -5.19 3.42
N GLY A 149 3.79 -4.26 2.53
CA GLY A 149 4.71 -3.76 1.50
C GLY A 149 4.98 -4.76 0.35
N PRO A 150 5.70 -4.32 -0.69
CA PRO A 150 6.04 -5.14 -1.85
C PRO A 150 6.74 -6.45 -1.44
N GLY A 151 6.23 -7.60 -1.89
CA GLY A 151 6.79 -8.91 -1.55
C GLY A 151 6.75 -9.27 -0.05
N GLY A 152 6.11 -8.46 0.80
CA GLY A 152 6.10 -8.65 2.25
C GLY A 152 7.37 -8.16 2.96
N THR A 153 8.12 -7.22 2.40
CA THR A 153 9.35 -6.67 3.01
C THR A 153 9.11 -5.69 4.16
N GLY A 154 7.84 -5.38 4.46
CA GLY A 154 7.43 -4.45 5.52
C GLY A 154 7.08 -3.07 4.97
N ALA A 155 6.34 -2.29 5.75
CA ALA A 155 5.96 -0.93 5.44
C ALA A 155 5.97 -0.06 6.70
N GLY A 156 7.09 0.63 6.93
CA GLY A 156 7.30 1.46 8.11
C GLY A 156 7.29 0.66 9.42
N THR A 157 7.03 1.37 10.54
CA THR A 157 7.12 0.80 11.89
C THR A 157 5.88 -0.01 12.31
N VAL A 158 4.74 0.23 11.65
CA VAL A 158 3.46 -0.40 11.99
C VAL A 158 3.31 -1.77 11.35
N PHE A 159 3.74 -1.91 10.08
CA PHE A 159 3.51 -3.10 9.28
C PHE A 159 4.82 -3.87 9.08
N PRO A 160 5.09 -4.92 9.88
CA PRO A 160 6.38 -5.60 9.86
C PRO A 160 6.58 -6.46 8.60
N PRO A 161 7.83 -6.80 8.26
CA PRO A 161 8.11 -7.78 7.21
C PRO A 161 7.51 -9.16 7.53
N LEU A 162 6.97 -9.78 6.49
CA LEU A 162 6.64 -11.21 6.44
C LEU A 162 7.72 -12.02 5.73
N ALA A 163 8.41 -11.40 4.77
CA ALA A 163 9.43 -12.04 3.95
C ALA A 163 10.57 -12.62 4.78
N GLY A 164 10.82 -13.92 4.58
CA GLY A 164 11.86 -14.69 5.27
C GLY A 164 11.70 -14.78 6.78
N GLN A 165 10.51 -14.50 7.33
CA GLN A 165 10.18 -15.00 8.65
C GLN A 165 10.04 -16.53 8.61
N PRO A 166 10.46 -17.26 9.67
CA PRO A 166 10.28 -18.71 9.70
C PRO A 166 8.81 -19.12 9.52
N TYR A 167 8.58 -20.18 8.74
CA TYR A 167 7.27 -20.77 8.49
C TYR A 167 6.55 -21.07 9.79
N SER A 168 7.22 -21.74 10.73
CA SER A 168 6.61 -22.12 12.01
C SER A 168 6.22 -20.89 12.84
N TYR A 169 7.02 -19.82 12.79
CA TYR A 169 6.70 -18.56 13.43
C TYR A 169 5.47 -17.90 12.80
N LEU A 170 5.43 -17.76 11.47
CA LEU A 170 4.32 -17.13 10.73
C LEU A 170 2.99 -17.87 10.96
N LEU A 171 2.99 -19.20 10.82
CA LEU A 171 1.81 -20.03 11.05
C LEU A 171 1.31 -19.87 12.49
N ALA A 172 2.20 -19.94 13.48
CA ALA A 172 1.84 -19.76 14.87
C ALA A 172 1.23 -18.37 15.15
N GLN A 173 1.65 -17.32 14.42
CA GLN A 173 1.06 -16.00 14.59
C GLN A 173 -0.37 -15.95 14.05
N LEU A 174 -0.61 -16.48 12.84
CA LEU A 174 -1.94 -16.55 12.23
C LEU A 174 -2.91 -17.35 13.11
N GLU A 175 -2.49 -18.53 13.58
CA GLU A 175 -3.28 -19.35 14.51
C GLU A 175 -3.56 -18.63 15.85
N ALA A 176 -2.59 -17.88 16.36
CA ALA A 176 -2.75 -17.14 17.61
C ALA A 176 -3.78 -16.01 17.47
N TRP A 177 -3.76 -15.26 16.37
CA TRP A 177 -4.79 -14.24 16.10
C TRP A 177 -6.16 -14.86 15.85
N ALA A 178 -6.25 -15.93 15.04
CA ALA A 178 -7.51 -16.61 14.75
C ALA A 178 -8.20 -17.16 16.01
N SER A 179 -7.42 -17.51 17.04
CA SER A 179 -7.93 -18.03 18.32
C SER A 179 -7.94 -17.00 19.46
N GLY A 180 -7.58 -15.74 19.20
CA GLY A 180 -7.55 -14.67 20.20
C GLY A 180 -6.39 -14.75 21.21
N ARG A 181 -5.46 -15.70 21.05
CA ARG A 181 -4.22 -15.82 21.86
C ARG A 181 -3.20 -14.70 21.57
N ARG A 182 -3.39 -13.96 20.48
CA ARG A 182 -2.68 -12.73 20.14
C ARG A 182 -3.69 -11.64 19.79
N HIS A 183 -3.53 -10.45 20.36
CA HIS A 183 -4.42 -9.31 20.15
C HIS A 183 -3.73 -7.96 20.44
N GLY A 184 -4.51 -6.88 20.38
CA GLY A 184 -4.08 -5.52 20.75
C GLY A 184 -3.37 -4.76 19.63
N GLU A 185 -3.18 -5.37 18.46
CA GLU A 185 -2.74 -4.64 17.27
C GLU A 185 -3.74 -3.54 16.88
N PRO A 186 -3.29 -2.44 16.26
CA PRO A 186 -4.17 -1.35 15.87
C PRO A 186 -5.39 -1.85 15.07
N MET A 187 -6.56 -1.32 15.41
CA MET A 187 -7.84 -1.59 14.72
C MET A 187 -8.20 -3.09 14.56
N ALA A 188 -7.62 -3.98 15.37
CA ALA A 188 -7.82 -5.44 15.31
C ALA A 188 -7.58 -6.04 13.89
N LEU A 189 -6.68 -5.43 13.11
CA LEU A 189 -6.51 -5.77 11.69
C LEU A 189 -6.14 -7.24 11.49
N MET A 190 -5.15 -7.74 12.23
CA MET A 190 -4.69 -9.12 12.05
C MET A 190 -5.64 -10.15 12.65
N GLY A 191 -6.37 -9.81 13.71
CA GLY A 191 -7.48 -10.64 14.20
C GLY A 191 -8.54 -10.85 13.10
N ALA A 192 -8.93 -9.80 12.40
CA ALA A 192 -9.88 -9.89 11.29
C ALA A 192 -9.33 -10.63 10.06
N VAL A 193 -8.07 -10.42 9.69
CA VAL A 193 -7.41 -11.19 8.61
C VAL A 193 -7.37 -12.68 8.97
N ALA A 194 -6.83 -13.03 10.14
CA ALA A 194 -6.66 -14.43 10.53
C ALA A 194 -8.00 -15.16 10.68
N GLY A 195 -9.05 -14.47 11.15
CA GLY A 195 -10.40 -15.04 11.25
C GLY A 195 -11.09 -15.32 9.89
N ARG A 196 -10.52 -14.87 8.77
CA ARG A 196 -11.02 -15.09 7.41
C ARG A 196 -10.21 -16.12 6.61
N LEU A 197 -9.18 -16.68 7.22
CA LEU A 197 -8.32 -17.69 6.61
C LEU A 197 -8.63 -19.06 7.21
N ASP A 198 -8.78 -20.06 6.35
CA ASP A 198 -8.79 -21.44 6.81
C ASP A 198 -7.36 -21.96 7.10
N ALA A 199 -7.27 -23.18 7.63
CA ALA A 199 -6.00 -23.76 8.05
C ALA A 199 -5.05 -24.06 6.88
N ASP A 200 -5.58 -24.42 5.70
CA ASP A 200 -4.76 -24.68 4.50
C ASP A 200 -4.19 -23.35 3.97
N GLU A 201 -5.01 -22.31 3.94
CA GLU A 201 -4.60 -20.96 3.54
C GLU A 201 -3.54 -20.38 4.49
N GLN A 202 -3.68 -20.57 5.81
CA GLN A 202 -2.67 -20.14 6.78
C GLN A 202 -1.32 -20.83 6.54
N ARG A 203 -1.30 -22.14 6.28
CA ARG A 203 -0.09 -22.88 5.93
C ARG A 203 0.51 -22.39 4.62
N ALA A 204 -0.31 -22.22 3.58
CA ALA A 204 0.14 -21.78 2.27
C ALA A 204 0.74 -20.36 2.31
N LEU A 205 0.11 -19.43 3.04
CA LEU A 205 0.62 -18.06 3.24
C LEU A 205 1.93 -18.04 4.04
N ALA A 206 2.01 -18.82 5.12
CA ALA A 206 3.25 -18.94 5.89
C ALA A 206 4.40 -19.48 5.03
N ALA A 207 4.15 -20.51 4.21
CA ALA A 207 5.15 -21.06 3.30
C ALA A 207 5.53 -20.08 2.18
N TYR A 208 4.56 -19.36 1.63
CA TYR A 208 4.80 -18.33 0.62
C TYR A 208 5.76 -17.26 1.13
N PHE A 209 5.46 -16.63 2.26
CA PHE A 209 6.28 -15.54 2.81
C PHE A 209 7.62 -16.02 3.38
N ALA A 210 7.69 -17.23 3.97
CA ALA A 210 8.95 -17.82 4.42
C ALA A 210 9.95 -18.05 3.28
N THR A 211 9.47 -18.19 2.03
CA THR A 211 10.31 -18.39 0.83
C THR A 211 10.49 -17.13 -0.02
N ARG A 212 10.10 -15.95 0.48
CA ARG A 212 10.36 -14.67 -0.21
C ARG A 212 11.76 -14.14 0.11
N PRO A 213 12.43 -13.50 -0.88
CA PRO A 213 13.69 -12.81 -0.62
C PRO A 213 13.48 -11.62 0.32
N LEU A 214 14.53 -11.23 1.04
CA LEU A 214 14.47 -10.15 2.04
C LEU A 214 14.56 -8.74 1.47
N ALA A 215 14.96 -8.64 0.21
CA ALA A 215 14.88 -7.45 -0.62
C ALA A 215 14.07 -7.81 -1.86
N VAL A 216 13.30 -6.86 -2.38
CA VAL A 216 12.70 -7.04 -3.71
C VAL A 216 13.86 -7.09 -4.69
N ALA A 217 13.97 -8.16 -5.48
CA ALA A 217 14.92 -8.16 -6.59
C ALA A 217 14.57 -6.96 -7.48
N ASP A 218 15.57 -6.19 -7.94
CA ASP A 218 15.37 -5.15 -8.94
C ASP A 218 14.40 -5.66 -10.01
N PRO A 219 13.46 -4.83 -10.51
CA PRO A 219 12.62 -5.21 -11.65
C PRO A 219 13.50 -5.28 -12.90
N VAL A 220 14.33 -6.32 -13.02
CA VAL A 220 15.08 -6.66 -14.22
C VAL A 220 14.11 -7.38 -15.14
N ASP A 221 13.66 -6.69 -16.19
CA ASP A 221 13.49 -7.15 -17.57
C ASP A 221 13.00 -8.59 -17.91
N ASP A 222 12.21 -9.25 -17.07
CA ASP A 222 11.71 -10.61 -17.38
C ASP A 222 10.31 -10.67 -18.05
N LEU A 223 9.87 -9.57 -18.66
CA LEU A 223 8.89 -9.65 -19.74
C LEU A 223 9.52 -9.01 -20.98
N PRO A 224 9.78 -9.76 -22.07
CA PRO A 224 10.17 -9.14 -23.32
C PRO A 224 9.10 -8.11 -23.71
N ASP A 225 9.56 -6.95 -24.20
CA ASP A 225 8.68 -5.95 -24.79
C ASP A 225 7.69 -6.65 -25.72
N PRO A 226 6.36 -6.39 -25.61
CA PRO A 226 5.47 -6.75 -26.70
C PRO A 226 6.04 -6.07 -27.95
N ALA A 227 6.30 -6.87 -28.99
CA ALA A 227 6.95 -6.41 -30.21
C ALA A 227 6.28 -5.11 -30.69
N PRO A 228 7.06 -4.11 -31.15
CA PRO A 228 6.51 -2.84 -31.60
C PRO A 228 5.41 -3.09 -32.62
N ALA A 229 4.28 -2.39 -32.45
CA ALA A 229 3.15 -2.50 -33.37
C ALA A 229 3.68 -2.35 -34.81
N PRO A 230 3.36 -3.29 -35.73
CA PRO A 230 3.79 -3.16 -37.10
C PRO A 230 3.24 -1.84 -37.66
N ALA A 231 4.10 -1.08 -38.34
CA ALA A 231 3.71 0.11 -39.09
C ALA A 231 2.48 -0.21 -39.95
N PRO A 232 1.57 0.75 -40.19
CA PRO A 232 0.32 0.49 -40.90
C PRO A 232 0.61 -0.09 -42.29
N VAL A 233 0.48 -1.41 -42.40
CA VAL A 233 0.63 -2.13 -43.65
C VAL A 233 -0.67 -1.94 -44.43
N THR A 234 -0.60 -1.08 -45.43
CA THR A 234 -1.54 -1.07 -46.55
C THR A 234 -1.65 -2.49 -47.10
N ALA A 235 -2.87 -3.00 -47.12
CA ALA A 235 -3.18 -4.39 -47.42
C ALA A 235 -2.61 -4.89 -48.75
N SER A 236 -2.04 -6.09 -48.74
CA SER A 236 -2.22 -7.04 -49.83
C SER A 236 -2.06 -8.47 -49.31
N ALA A 237 -3.09 -9.28 -49.50
CA ALA A 237 -3.18 -10.66 -49.05
C ALA A 237 -2.38 -11.59 -49.97
N SER A 238 -1.62 -12.55 -49.42
CA SER A 238 -1.59 -13.95 -49.90
C SER A 238 -0.70 -14.91 -49.06
N THR A 239 -1.28 -16.08 -48.75
CA THR A 239 -0.70 -17.42 -48.47
C THR A 239 -0.17 -17.77 -47.07
N PRO A 240 -0.51 -18.96 -46.51
CA PRO A 240 -0.16 -19.37 -45.15
C PRO A 240 1.15 -20.19 -45.10
N ALA A 241 1.95 -20.01 -44.06
CA ALA A 241 3.14 -20.83 -43.81
C ALA A 241 3.10 -21.45 -42.40
N THR A 242 2.97 -22.78 -42.42
CA THR A 242 3.42 -23.83 -41.51
C THR A 242 4.12 -23.48 -40.19
N ALA A 243 3.61 -24.09 -39.12
CA ALA A 243 4.19 -24.16 -37.79
C ALA A 243 5.50 -24.97 -37.74
N VAL A 244 6.44 -24.52 -36.92
CA VAL A 244 7.61 -25.29 -36.47
C VAL A 244 7.65 -25.25 -34.94
N ALA A 245 7.71 -26.44 -34.34
CA ALA A 245 7.85 -26.67 -32.92
C ALA A 245 9.29 -26.38 -32.45
N GLY A 246 9.41 -25.76 -31.27
CA GLY A 246 10.67 -25.58 -30.54
C GLY A 246 10.40 -25.64 -29.03
N ALA A 247 11.20 -26.43 -28.33
CA ALA A 247 10.98 -26.93 -26.99
C ALA A 247 11.35 -25.96 -25.86
N ASP A 248 10.54 -26.00 -24.79
CA ASP A 248 10.76 -25.80 -23.36
C ASP A 248 11.83 -24.81 -22.85
N ALA A 249 11.34 -23.74 -22.22
CA ALA A 249 11.86 -23.26 -20.94
C ALA A 249 10.66 -22.96 -20.03
N ALA A 250 10.46 -23.79 -19.00
CA ALA A 250 9.33 -23.68 -18.09
C ALA A 250 9.44 -22.45 -17.18
N VAL A 251 8.58 -21.45 -17.43
CA VAL A 251 8.23 -20.39 -16.50
C VAL A 251 7.03 -20.90 -15.67
N PRO A 252 6.98 -20.75 -14.33
CA PRO A 252 5.84 -21.25 -13.55
C PRO A 252 4.57 -20.43 -13.86
N GLU A 253 3.66 -20.99 -14.65
CA GLU A 253 2.44 -20.34 -15.16
C GLU A 253 1.17 -20.50 -14.30
N HIS A 254 1.26 -21.00 -13.07
CA HIS A 254 0.09 -21.09 -12.19
C HIS A 254 0.20 -20.15 -11.00
N LEU A 255 -0.57 -19.06 -11.03
CA LEU A 255 -1.05 -18.44 -9.80
C LEU A 255 -2.03 -19.45 -9.18
N GLY A 256 -1.80 -19.89 -7.94
CA GLY A 256 -2.72 -20.82 -7.29
C GLY A 256 -4.15 -20.24 -7.25
N SER A 257 -5.15 -21.02 -7.64
CA SER A 257 -6.54 -20.57 -7.65
C SER A 257 -7.11 -20.57 -6.23
N VAL A 258 -7.59 -19.42 -5.75
CA VAL A 258 -8.47 -19.38 -4.57
C VAL A 258 -9.86 -19.85 -5.03
N PRO A 259 -10.47 -20.86 -4.40
CA PRO A 259 -11.85 -21.23 -4.68
C PRO A 259 -12.74 -19.99 -4.55
N ALA A 260 -13.50 -19.65 -5.60
CA ALA A 260 -14.36 -18.47 -5.60
C ALA A 260 -15.35 -18.54 -4.42
N GLY A 261 -15.09 -17.76 -3.38
CA GLY A 261 -16.01 -17.57 -2.28
C GLY A 261 -17.27 -16.87 -2.77
N ARG A 262 -18.35 -17.64 -2.93
CA ARG A 262 -19.77 -17.25 -2.76
C ARG A 262 -20.25 -15.92 -3.37
N ALA A 263 -19.77 -15.53 -4.55
CA ALA A 263 -20.30 -14.38 -5.30
C ALA A 263 -21.70 -14.60 -5.92
N GLU A 264 -22.30 -15.79 -5.77
CA GLU A 264 -23.60 -16.13 -6.38
C GLU A 264 -24.81 -15.45 -5.69
N ALA A 265 -24.63 -14.87 -4.49
CA ALA A 265 -25.75 -14.37 -3.69
C ALA A 265 -26.20 -12.93 -4.01
N ALA A 266 -25.37 -12.12 -4.66
CA ALA A 266 -25.75 -10.81 -5.19
C ALA A 266 -25.69 -10.88 -6.71
N SER A 267 -26.75 -10.49 -7.41
CA SER A 267 -26.82 -10.44 -8.89
C SER A 267 -25.89 -9.37 -9.49
N ARG A 268 -24.60 -9.41 -9.15
CA ARG A 268 -23.55 -8.48 -9.56
C ARG A 268 -22.67 -9.17 -10.59
N PHE A 269 -22.12 -8.36 -11.49
CA PHE A 269 -21.20 -8.85 -12.52
C PHE A 269 -19.92 -9.44 -11.89
N THR A 270 -19.42 -10.54 -12.45
CA THR A 270 -18.16 -11.16 -12.05
C THR A 270 -17.17 -11.09 -13.22
N PRO A 271 -16.07 -10.33 -13.09
CA PRO A 271 -15.00 -10.32 -14.08
C PRO A 271 -14.35 -11.70 -14.24
N PRO A 272 -13.65 -11.97 -15.37
CA PRO A 272 -12.87 -13.20 -15.51
C PRO A 272 -11.88 -13.42 -14.36
N GLY A 273 -11.69 -14.67 -13.97
CA GLY A 273 -10.66 -15.07 -12.99
C GLY A 273 -9.27 -14.64 -13.45
N ARG A 274 -8.36 -14.42 -12.49
CA ARG A 274 -6.98 -13.98 -12.79
C ARG A 274 -6.19 -15.00 -13.60
N ASP A 275 -6.56 -16.28 -13.50
CA ASP A 275 -5.95 -17.38 -14.24
C ASP A 275 -6.54 -17.55 -15.65
N ALA A 276 -7.68 -16.91 -15.92
CA ALA A 276 -8.37 -16.95 -17.22
C ALA A 276 -7.87 -15.82 -18.15
N LEU A 277 -6.56 -15.60 -18.18
CA LEU A 277 -5.94 -14.68 -19.11
C LEU A 277 -6.03 -15.25 -20.54
N PRO A 278 -6.34 -14.42 -21.55
CA PRO A 278 -6.29 -14.86 -22.94
C PRO A 278 -4.89 -15.30 -23.34
N GLU A 279 -4.78 -16.22 -24.31
CA GLU A 279 -3.49 -16.63 -24.86
C GLU A 279 -2.93 -15.61 -25.87
N GLY A 280 -1.63 -15.72 -26.13
CA GLY A 280 -0.94 -14.95 -27.17
C GLY A 280 -0.79 -13.44 -26.87
N PRO A 281 -0.51 -12.63 -27.92
CA PRO A 281 -0.18 -11.21 -27.77
C PRO A 281 -1.25 -10.38 -27.07
N PHE A 282 -2.53 -10.76 -27.21
CA PHE A 282 -3.62 -10.10 -26.51
C PHE A 282 -3.51 -10.30 -24.99
N GLY A 283 -3.22 -11.53 -24.55
CA GLY A 283 -2.96 -11.86 -23.15
C GLY A 283 -1.80 -11.08 -22.55
N GLU A 284 -0.72 -10.91 -23.31
CA GLU A 284 0.44 -10.10 -22.90
C GLU A 284 0.05 -8.64 -22.66
N MET A 285 -0.78 -8.05 -23.51
CA MET A 285 -1.30 -6.70 -23.31
C MET A 285 -2.28 -6.59 -22.14
N VAL A 286 -3.07 -7.63 -21.86
CA VAL A 286 -3.89 -7.70 -20.63
C VAL A 286 -2.98 -7.70 -19.38
N ARG A 287 -1.91 -8.50 -19.38
CA ARG A 287 -0.94 -8.56 -18.27
C ARG A 287 -0.23 -7.22 -18.08
N LEU A 288 0.25 -6.61 -19.16
CA LEU A 288 0.87 -5.29 -19.11
C LEU A 288 -0.11 -4.24 -18.60
N GLY A 289 -1.35 -4.21 -19.10
CA GLY A 289 -2.35 -3.27 -18.64
C GLY A 289 -2.68 -3.43 -17.15
N ALA A 290 -2.78 -4.67 -16.66
CA ALA A 290 -2.95 -4.95 -15.25
C ALA A 290 -1.77 -4.44 -14.39
N ARG A 291 -0.53 -4.60 -14.88
CA ARG A 291 0.69 -4.09 -14.25
C ARG A 291 0.70 -2.56 -14.23
N LEU A 292 0.47 -1.89 -15.36
CA LEU A 292 0.42 -0.42 -15.44
C LEU A 292 -0.70 0.16 -14.56
N PHE A 293 -1.81 -0.55 -14.40
CA PHE A 293 -2.88 -0.14 -13.49
C PHE A 293 -2.46 -0.21 -12.01
N ARG A 294 -1.62 -1.20 -11.66
CA ARG A 294 -1.14 -1.43 -10.29
C ARG A 294 0.10 -0.62 -9.93
N HIS A 295 1.01 -0.43 -10.88
CA HIS A 295 2.35 0.11 -10.74
C HIS A 295 2.53 1.34 -11.64
N THR A 296 1.51 2.21 -11.69
CA THR A 296 1.44 3.31 -12.65
C THR A 296 2.60 4.29 -12.49
N ASN A 297 3.04 4.55 -11.25
CA ASN A 297 4.11 5.49 -10.94
C ASN A 297 5.53 4.91 -11.09
N THR A 298 5.68 3.59 -11.14
CA THR A 298 7.00 2.93 -11.15
C THR A 298 7.31 2.21 -12.46
N ASP A 299 6.31 1.77 -13.24
CA ASP A 299 6.60 1.14 -14.54
C ASP A 299 7.25 2.13 -15.50
N PRO A 300 8.41 1.81 -16.12
CA PRO A 300 9.14 2.73 -16.99
C PRO A 300 8.31 3.32 -18.14
N ARG A 301 7.26 2.62 -18.59
CA ARG A 301 6.41 3.08 -19.70
C ARG A 301 5.42 4.15 -19.27
N SER A 302 4.89 4.08 -18.04
CA SER A 302 3.89 5.03 -17.55
C SER A 302 4.45 6.08 -16.58
N ALA A 303 5.54 5.79 -15.87
CA ALA A 303 6.10 6.65 -14.83
C ALA A 303 6.45 8.06 -15.34
N SER A 304 6.93 8.18 -16.57
CA SER A 304 7.25 9.47 -17.20
C SER A 304 6.03 10.38 -17.39
N HIS A 305 4.80 9.85 -17.27
CA HIS A 305 3.53 10.55 -17.37
C HIS A 305 2.81 10.72 -16.03
N VAL A 306 3.45 10.33 -14.92
CA VAL A 306 2.90 10.45 -13.56
C VAL A 306 3.72 11.47 -12.79
N GLY A 307 3.06 12.54 -12.30
CA GLY A 307 3.68 13.67 -11.60
C GLY A 307 3.43 13.66 -10.09
N ASN A 308 3.02 12.52 -9.53
CA ASN A 308 2.72 12.34 -8.12
C ASN A 308 2.92 10.87 -7.69
N ASP A 309 2.61 10.52 -6.44
CA ASP A 309 2.77 9.15 -5.93
C ASP A 309 1.44 8.39 -5.85
N GLN A 310 0.77 8.30 -7.00
CA GLN A 310 -0.51 7.60 -7.13
C GLN A 310 -0.42 6.40 -8.08
N THR A 311 -1.38 5.48 -7.95
CA THR A 311 -1.63 4.40 -8.93
C THR A 311 -3.11 4.31 -9.21
N CYS A 312 -3.50 3.78 -10.38
CA CYS A 312 -4.93 3.59 -10.69
C CYS A 312 -5.60 2.69 -9.64
N ALA A 313 -4.91 1.64 -9.20
CA ALA A 313 -5.37 0.69 -8.20
C ALA A 313 -5.64 1.29 -6.80
N GLY A 314 -5.12 2.47 -6.48
CA GLY A 314 -5.36 3.15 -5.20
C GLY A 314 -6.80 3.67 -5.04
N CYS A 315 -7.43 4.11 -6.13
CA CYS A 315 -8.83 4.54 -6.13
C CYS A 315 -9.78 3.50 -6.73
N HIS A 316 -9.25 2.61 -7.56
CA HIS A 316 -9.99 1.54 -8.21
C HIS A 316 -9.57 0.19 -7.61
N LEU A 317 -10.15 -0.13 -6.46
CA LEU A 317 -9.73 -1.24 -5.62
C LEU A 317 -9.82 -2.59 -6.34
N ASP A 318 -9.08 -3.56 -5.79
CA ASP A 318 -8.89 -4.88 -6.39
C ASP A 318 -8.40 -4.80 -7.85
N ASN A 319 -7.52 -3.84 -8.13
CA ASN A 319 -6.99 -3.54 -9.46
C ASN A 319 -8.09 -3.24 -10.50
N GLY A 320 -9.16 -2.55 -10.09
CA GLY A 320 -10.30 -2.19 -10.95
C GLY A 320 -11.42 -3.22 -11.02
N ARG A 321 -11.39 -4.26 -10.17
CA ARG A 321 -12.42 -5.32 -10.14
C ARG A 321 -13.53 -5.05 -9.13
N ARG A 322 -13.25 -4.29 -8.08
CA ARG A 322 -14.14 -4.14 -6.93
C ARG A 322 -15.38 -3.30 -7.27
N ALA A 323 -16.57 -3.90 -7.13
CA ALA A 323 -17.84 -3.18 -7.14
C ALA A 323 -17.84 -2.08 -6.08
N ASP A 324 -18.51 -0.96 -6.33
CA ASP A 324 -18.63 0.18 -5.41
C ASP A 324 -17.29 0.93 -5.17
N ALA A 325 -16.24 0.56 -5.92
CA ALA A 325 -14.93 1.23 -5.98
C ALA A 325 -14.59 1.67 -7.41
N SER A 326 -15.60 2.13 -8.16
CA SER A 326 -15.48 2.51 -9.58
C SER A 326 -14.81 1.41 -10.43
N PRO A 327 -15.39 0.20 -10.52
CA PRO A 327 -14.80 -0.89 -11.28
C PRO A 327 -14.69 -0.60 -12.77
N MET A 328 -13.64 -1.13 -13.39
CA MET A 328 -13.33 -0.93 -14.80
C MET A 328 -14.30 -1.65 -15.74
N TRP A 329 -14.82 -2.80 -15.32
CA TRP A 329 -15.80 -3.55 -16.11
C TRP A 329 -17.10 -2.77 -16.35
N ALA A 330 -17.58 -2.03 -15.35
CA ALA A 330 -18.75 -1.16 -15.49
C ALA A 330 -18.45 0.13 -16.25
N ALA A 331 -17.19 0.53 -16.32
CA ALA A 331 -16.77 1.69 -17.08
C ALA A 331 -16.71 1.37 -18.58
N TRP A 332 -16.16 0.22 -18.97
CA TRP A 332 -15.97 -0.16 -20.37
C TRP A 332 -17.23 -0.01 -21.23
N VAL A 333 -18.33 -0.62 -20.78
CA VAL A 333 -19.59 -0.64 -21.54
C VAL A 333 -20.35 0.69 -21.54
N ALA A 334 -19.91 1.65 -20.73
CA ALA A 334 -20.59 2.92 -20.52
C ALA A 334 -19.96 4.09 -21.28
N TYR A 335 -18.93 3.83 -22.10
CA TYR A 335 -18.29 4.82 -22.98
C TYR A 335 -18.42 4.37 -24.46
N PRO A 336 -18.56 5.31 -25.42
CA PRO A 336 -18.47 6.77 -25.28
C PRO A 336 -19.63 7.41 -24.50
N ALA A 337 -19.36 8.50 -23.77
CA ALA A 337 -20.38 9.20 -22.97
C ALA A 337 -20.15 10.70 -22.90
N TYR A 338 -21.24 11.47 -22.89
CA TYR A 338 -21.19 12.91 -22.61
C TYR A 338 -20.77 13.17 -21.14
N ARG A 339 -19.85 14.10 -20.94
CA ARG A 339 -19.31 14.47 -19.64
C ARG A 339 -19.50 15.96 -19.41
N GLY A 340 -20.28 16.31 -18.37
CA GLY A 340 -20.51 17.71 -18.00
C GLY A 340 -19.24 18.48 -17.63
N LYS A 341 -18.19 17.77 -17.15
CA LYS A 341 -16.91 18.37 -16.74
C LYS A 341 -16.20 19.14 -17.87
N ASN A 342 -16.25 18.62 -19.10
CA ASN A 342 -15.58 19.18 -20.28
C ASN A 342 -16.56 19.49 -21.42
N GLN A 343 -17.87 19.30 -21.19
CA GLN A 343 -18.95 19.56 -22.15
C GLN A 343 -18.75 18.85 -23.50
N ARG A 344 -18.22 17.61 -23.43
CA ARG A 344 -17.82 16.82 -24.60
C ARG A 344 -18.24 15.36 -24.43
N VAL A 345 -18.38 14.65 -25.55
CA VAL A 345 -18.44 13.19 -25.56
C VAL A 345 -17.01 12.64 -25.47
N ASP A 346 -16.71 11.91 -24.41
CA ASP A 346 -15.41 11.26 -24.23
C ASP A 346 -15.48 9.79 -24.64
N THR A 347 -14.41 9.31 -25.26
CA THR A 347 -14.08 7.89 -25.45
C THR A 347 -13.42 7.32 -24.19
N MET A 348 -13.17 6.00 -24.16
CA MET A 348 -12.42 5.38 -23.06
C MET A 348 -10.98 5.92 -22.99
N ALA A 349 -10.27 6.01 -24.12
CA ALA A 349 -8.91 6.54 -24.16
C ALA A 349 -8.82 7.99 -23.62
N GLU A 350 -9.75 8.85 -24.02
CA GLU A 350 -9.82 10.23 -23.53
C GLU A 350 -10.16 10.29 -22.04
N ARG A 351 -10.98 9.36 -21.55
CA ARG A 351 -11.25 9.23 -20.13
C ARG A 351 -10.00 8.83 -19.34
N ILE A 352 -9.21 7.89 -19.86
CA ILE A 352 -7.94 7.45 -19.27
C ILE A 352 -6.94 8.60 -19.25
N GLN A 353 -6.78 9.34 -20.35
CA GLN A 353 -5.94 10.55 -20.39
C GLN A 353 -6.40 11.61 -19.39
N GLY A 354 -7.71 11.76 -19.20
CA GLY A 354 -8.25 12.59 -18.12
C GLY A 354 -7.79 12.14 -16.73
N CYS A 355 -7.73 10.84 -16.47
CA CYS A 355 -7.17 10.32 -15.21
C CYS A 355 -5.68 10.67 -15.07
N PHE A 356 -4.87 10.52 -16.12
CA PHE A 356 -3.46 10.94 -16.09
C PHE A 356 -3.31 12.45 -15.82
N ARG A 357 -4.09 13.28 -16.52
CA ARG A 357 -4.05 14.74 -16.36
C ARG A 357 -4.37 15.20 -14.93
N TYR A 358 -5.33 14.56 -14.28
CA TYR A 358 -5.85 15.03 -13.00
C TYR A 358 -5.42 14.17 -11.81
N SER A 359 -5.76 12.89 -11.81
CA SER A 359 -5.46 11.98 -10.69
C SER A 359 -3.98 11.65 -10.60
N MET A 360 -3.29 11.52 -11.73
CA MET A 360 -1.85 11.22 -11.79
C MET A 360 -0.97 12.47 -11.94
N ASN A 361 -1.60 13.65 -11.92
CA ASN A 361 -0.93 14.94 -12.01
C ASN A 361 0.14 15.05 -13.13
N ALA A 362 -0.19 14.61 -14.35
CA ALA A 362 0.78 14.50 -15.44
C ALA A 362 1.54 15.80 -15.78
N GLN A 363 1.02 16.98 -15.43
CA GLN A 363 1.70 18.26 -15.65
C GLN A 363 3.04 18.39 -14.90
N ASP A 364 3.16 17.73 -13.74
CA ASP A 364 4.37 17.74 -12.91
C ASP A 364 5.19 16.44 -13.11
N SER A 365 4.81 15.62 -14.10
CA SER A 365 5.59 14.44 -14.50
C SER A 365 6.84 14.83 -15.28
N ALA A 366 7.78 13.90 -15.44
CA ALA A 366 8.98 14.13 -16.24
C ALA A 366 8.69 14.54 -17.70
N SER A 367 7.59 14.05 -18.28
CA SER A 367 7.16 14.44 -19.64
C SER A 367 6.31 15.72 -19.67
N GLY A 368 5.73 16.13 -18.53
CA GLY A 368 4.72 17.20 -18.44
C GLY A 368 3.42 16.90 -19.20
N GLN A 369 3.23 15.67 -19.68
CA GLN A 369 2.17 15.31 -20.61
C GLN A 369 1.50 13.98 -20.23
N VAL A 370 0.24 13.84 -20.64
CA VAL A 370 -0.45 12.54 -20.57
C VAL A 370 0.09 11.59 -21.66
N PRO A 371 -0.05 10.27 -21.51
CA PRO A 371 0.35 9.33 -22.57
C PRO A 371 -0.41 9.60 -23.86
N GLU A 372 0.25 9.43 -25.01
CA GLU A 372 -0.39 9.55 -26.33
C GLU A 372 -1.53 8.53 -26.48
N THR A 373 -2.60 8.91 -27.19
CA THR A 373 -3.84 8.12 -27.27
C THR A 373 -3.64 6.73 -27.87
N ASN A 374 -2.68 6.58 -28.78
CA ASN A 374 -2.28 5.33 -29.45
C ASN A 374 -0.93 4.78 -28.92
N SER A 375 -0.53 5.17 -27.70
CA SER A 375 0.65 4.63 -27.04
C SER A 375 0.38 3.22 -26.48
N VAL A 376 1.45 2.44 -26.31
CA VAL A 376 1.38 1.12 -25.66
C VAL A 376 0.75 1.19 -24.26
N VAL A 377 0.91 2.31 -23.55
CA VAL A 377 0.31 2.52 -22.23
C VAL A 377 -1.22 2.55 -22.32
N ILE A 378 -1.77 3.36 -23.22
CA ILE A 378 -3.22 3.47 -23.40
C ILE A 378 -3.78 2.17 -23.99
N ASP A 379 -3.09 1.56 -24.96
CA ASP A 379 -3.53 0.29 -25.56
C ASP A 379 -3.57 -0.85 -24.53
N ALA A 380 -2.56 -0.97 -23.67
CA ALA A 380 -2.51 -1.98 -22.63
C ALA A 380 -3.61 -1.76 -21.57
N LEU A 381 -3.77 -0.52 -21.09
CA LEU A 381 -4.83 -0.18 -20.13
C LEU A 381 -6.22 -0.45 -20.70
N GLN A 382 -6.50 -0.06 -21.95
CA GLN A 382 -7.78 -0.36 -22.60
C GLN A 382 -7.99 -1.86 -22.77
N THR A 383 -6.95 -2.62 -23.15
CA THR A 383 -7.00 -4.07 -23.32
C THR A 383 -7.33 -4.77 -22.00
N TYR A 384 -6.71 -4.36 -20.90
CA TYR A 384 -7.01 -4.85 -19.56
C TYR A 384 -8.45 -4.52 -19.13
N ILE A 385 -8.89 -3.27 -19.30
CA ILE A 385 -10.24 -2.82 -18.95
C ILE A 385 -11.30 -3.59 -19.76
N TYR A 386 -11.06 -3.79 -21.07
CA TYR A 386 -11.91 -4.59 -21.94
C TYR A 386 -12.02 -6.03 -21.43
N TRP A 387 -10.90 -6.68 -21.09
CA TRP A 387 -10.91 -8.06 -20.59
C TRP A 387 -11.69 -8.18 -19.28
N LEU A 388 -11.53 -7.23 -18.35
CA LEU A 388 -12.32 -7.20 -17.12
C LEU A 388 -13.83 -7.14 -17.41
N ALA A 389 -14.25 -6.50 -18.51
CA ALA A 389 -15.63 -6.35 -18.93
C ALA A 389 -16.19 -7.52 -19.77
N THR A 390 -15.48 -8.66 -19.86
CA THR A 390 -15.90 -9.81 -20.66
C THR A 390 -17.33 -10.26 -20.28
N GLY A 391 -18.24 -10.25 -21.24
CA GLY A 391 -19.64 -10.64 -21.05
C GLY A 391 -20.55 -9.51 -20.53
N ALA A 392 -20.02 -8.32 -20.23
CA ALA A 392 -20.84 -7.18 -19.82
C ALA A 392 -21.66 -6.61 -21.02
N PRO A 393 -22.90 -6.14 -20.78
CA PRO A 393 -23.78 -5.64 -21.84
C PRO A 393 -23.36 -4.25 -22.33
N THR A 394 -22.92 -4.15 -23.59
CA THR A 394 -22.54 -2.87 -24.21
C THR A 394 -23.69 -1.85 -24.14
N GLY A 395 -23.39 -0.64 -23.68
CA GLY A 395 -24.37 0.44 -23.53
C GLY A 395 -25.08 0.49 -22.17
N ASP A 396 -24.88 -0.50 -21.30
CA ASP A 396 -25.42 -0.43 -19.94
C ASP A 396 -24.62 0.57 -19.09
N THR A 397 -25.17 1.78 -18.99
CA THR A 397 -24.57 2.86 -18.17
C THR A 397 -24.93 2.77 -16.68
N ALA A 398 -25.64 1.74 -16.23
CA ALA A 398 -26.14 1.64 -14.87
C ALA A 398 -25.90 0.27 -14.22
N MET A 399 -24.91 -0.49 -14.71
CA MET A 399 -24.50 -1.77 -14.11
C MET A 399 -24.37 -1.66 -12.59
N SER A 400 -24.98 -2.61 -11.88
CA SER A 400 -24.89 -2.69 -10.42
C SER A 400 -23.42 -2.75 -9.98
N GLY A 401 -23.02 -1.90 -9.03
CA GLY A 401 -21.63 -1.77 -8.58
C GLY A 401 -20.80 -0.72 -9.33
N ARG A 402 -21.36 -0.04 -10.35
CA ARG A 402 -20.68 1.06 -11.06
C ARG A 402 -20.43 2.26 -10.14
N GLY A 403 -19.22 2.82 -10.23
CA GLY A 403 -18.87 4.05 -9.52
C GLY A 403 -18.71 3.85 -8.02
N TYR A 404 -18.99 4.89 -7.24
CA TYR A 404 -19.12 4.83 -5.78
C TYR A 404 -20.60 5.01 -5.40
N PRO A 405 -21.10 4.32 -4.35
CA PRO A 405 -22.46 4.51 -3.87
C PRO A 405 -22.66 5.95 -3.40
N ARG A 406 -23.55 6.70 -4.08
CA ARG A 406 -23.82 8.08 -3.69
C ARG A 406 -24.43 8.15 -2.29
N LEU A 407 -23.91 9.04 -1.47
CA LEU A 407 -24.46 9.37 -0.16
C LEU A 407 -25.47 10.51 -0.28
N GLN A 408 -26.47 10.50 0.59
CA GLN A 408 -27.35 11.65 0.76
C GLN A 408 -26.52 12.83 1.32
N PRO A 409 -26.64 14.05 0.77
CA PRO A 409 -26.01 15.22 1.36
C PRO A 409 -26.53 15.48 2.78
N PRO A 410 -25.63 15.78 3.75
CA PRO A 410 -26.02 15.99 5.14
C PRO A 410 -26.76 17.31 5.29
N ALA A 411 -27.87 17.30 6.03
CA ALA A 411 -28.70 18.50 6.22
C ALA A 411 -27.97 19.62 6.99
N GLU A 412 -27.06 19.24 7.88
CA GLU A 412 -26.28 20.15 8.74
C GLU A 412 -24.91 20.50 8.15
N GLY A 413 -24.61 20.04 6.92
CA GLY A 413 -23.30 20.19 6.31
C GLY A 413 -22.28 19.16 6.84
N PHE A 414 -21.00 19.48 6.70
CA PHE A 414 -19.87 18.64 7.10
C PHE A 414 -18.91 19.41 8.00
N ASP A 415 -18.37 18.74 9.03
CA ASP A 415 -17.49 19.34 10.04
C ASP A 415 -16.06 18.84 9.90
N ARG A 416 -15.15 19.73 9.51
CA ARG A 416 -13.71 19.44 9.36
C ARG A 416 -13.00 19.15 10.68
N THR A 417 -13.45 19.70 11.79
CA THR A 417 -12.86 19.44 13.11
C THR A 417 -13.19 18.03 13.56
N ARG A 418 -14.45 17.60 13.40
CA ARG A 418 -14.81 16.19 13.60
C ARG A 418 -14.09 15.28 12.61
N GLY A 419 -14.00 15.70 11.34
CA GLY A 419 -13.25 14.99 10.30
C GLY A 419 -11.78 14.76 10.66
N ALA A 420 -11.10 15.76 11.24
CA ALA A 420 -9.72 15.65 11.69
C ALA A 420 -9.55 14.61 12.82
N ALA A 421 -10.47 14.57 13.78
CA ALA A 421 -10.45 13.59 14.85
C ALA A 421 -10.64 12.16 14.32
N LEU A 422 -11.63 11.96 13.45
CA LEU A 422 -11.88 10.67 12.78
C LEU A 422 -10.69 10.23 11.91
N TYR A 423 -10.05 11.17 11.21
CA TYR A 423 -8.86 10.90 10.42
C TYR A 423 -7.71 10.40 11.30
N ALA A 424 -7.45 11.10 12.41
CA ALA A 424 -6.41 10.69 13.38
C ALA A 424 -6.69 9.30 13.97
N GLU A 425 -7.95 8.97 14.22
CA GLU A 425 -8.35 7.69 14.82
C GLU A 425 -8.34 6.52 13.84
N HIS A 426 -8.75 6.73 12.59
CA HIS A 426 -9.05 5.63 11.66
C HIS A 426 -8.26 5.63 10.35
N CYS A 427 -7.52 6.69 10.05
CA CYS A 427 -6.85 6.86 8.75
C CYS A 427 -5.34 7.09 8.86
N ALA A 428 -4.91 7.90 9.83
CA ALA A 428 -3.51 8.34 9.98
C ALA A 428 -2.53 7.19 10.19
N LEU A 429 -2.98 6.04 10.73
CA LEU A 429 -2.17 4.83 10.87
C LEU A 429 -1.55 4.37 9.54
N CYS A 430 -2.28 4.55 8.43
CA CYS A 430 -1.84 4.14 7.10
C CYS A 430 -1.43 5.35 6.25
N HIS A 431 -2.25 6.41 6.25
CA HIS A 431 -2.06 7.56 5.37
C HIS A 431 -1.14 8.64 5.94
N GLY A 432 -0.60 8.44 7.14
CA GLY A 432 0.26 9.40 7.82
C GLY A 432 -0.51 10.51 8.52
N ALA A 433 0.11 11.14 9.50
CA ALA A 433 -0.52 12.20 10.31
C ALA A 433 -0.78 13.46 9.48
N GLU A 434 0.03 13.69 8.45
CA GLU A 434 -0.03 14.84 7.54
C GLU A 434 -0.48 14.40 6.13
N GLY A 435 -1.11 13.23 6.00
CA GLY A 435 -1.65 12.73 4.73
C GLY A 435 -0.58 12.39 3.69
N GLU A 436 0.67 12.24 4.13
CA GLU A 436 1.85 12.03 3.30
C GLU A 436 1.91 10.64 2.65
N GLY A 437 1.07 9.69 3.12
CA GLY A 437 1.08 8.32 2.65
C GLY A 437 2.35 7.55 3.03
N LEU A 438 2.60 6.45 2.33
CA LEU A 438 3.79 5.63 2.53
C LEU A 438 4.19 4.94 1.23
N LEU A 439 5.44 5.16 0.85
CA LEU A 439 6.11 4.44 -0.22
C LEU A 439 7.14 3.48 0.36
N VAL A 440 7.29 2.33 -0.28
CA VAL A 440 8.36 1.36 0.01
C VAL A 440 9.02 1.04 -1.32
N GLU A 441 10.32 1.33 -1.44
CA GLU A 441 11.09 1.11 -2.69
C GLU A 441 10.43 1.76 -3.93
N GLY A 442 9.84 2.95 -3.75
CA GLY A 442 9.14 3.68 -4.81
C GLY A 442 7.70 3.21 -5.08
N GLU A 443 7.30 2.04 -4.56
CA GLU A 443 5.94 1.52 -4.69
C GLU A 443 4.99 2.16 -3.67
N VAL A 444 3.81 2.54 -4.14
CA VAL A 444 2.77 3.14 -3.28
C VAL A 444 2.08 2.04 -2.47
N VAL A 445 2.36 2.00 -1.16
CA VAL A 445 1.68 1.12 -0.20
C VAL A 445 0.40 1.80 0.27
N PHE A 446 0.53 3.01 0.83
CA PHE A 446 -0.59 3.86 1.21
C PHE A 446 -0.49 5.18 0.44
N PRO A 447 -1.50 5.55 -0.36
CA PRO A 447 -1.41 6.75 -1.21
C PRO A 447 -1.44 8.03 -0.35
N PRO A 448 -0.65 9.06 -0.73
CA PRO A 448 -0.79 10.40 -0.19
C PRO A 448 -2.20 10.96 -0.46
N LEU A 449 -2.82 11.54 0.55
CA LEU A 449 -4.19 12.04 0.46
C LEU A 449 -4.27 13.53 0.16
N TRP A 450 -3.23 14.30 0.49
CA TRP A 450 -3.04 15.70 0.10
C TRP A 450 -1.54 16.01 0.01
N GLY A 451 -1.18 17.29 -0.14
CA GLY A 451 0.21 17.70 -0.36
C GLY A 451 0.68 17.43 -1.79
N PRO A 452 1.97 17.72 -2.09
CA PRO A 452 2.50 17.75 -3.46
C PRO A 452 2.52 16.40 -4.18
N ARG A 453 2.43 15.29 -3.43
CA ARG A 453 2.49 13.94 -3.99
C ARG A 453 1.12 13.27 -4.14
N SER A 454 0.03 13.99 -3.85
CA SER A 454 -1.34 13.47 -4.02
C SER A 454 -1.95 13.83 -5.40
N TYR A 455 -3.21 13.46 -5.62
CA TYR A 455 -3.99 13.91 -6.78
C TYR A 455 -4.16 15.43 -6.81
N ASN A 456 -4.28 16.04 -7.99
CA ASN A 456 -4.38 17.50 -8.11
C ASN A 456 -5.81 18.04 -7.92
N TRP A 457 -5.95 19.37 -7.83
CA TRP A 457 -7.23 20.07 -7.67
C TRP A 457 -8.23 19.81 -8.81
N GLY A 458 -7.80 19.31 -9.96
CA GLY A 458 -8.71 18.92 -11.04
C GLY A 458 -9.28 17.50 -10.91
N ALA A 459 -8.79 16.66 -10.00
CA ALA A 459 -9.16 15.24 -9.90
C ALA A 459 -10.55 15.04 -9.29
N GLY A 460 -11.34 14.06 -9.72
CA GLY A 460 -12.68 13.85 -9.14
C GLY A 460 -12.68 13.63 -7.62
N MET A 461 -11.60 13.06 -7.08
CA MET A 461 -11.44 12.74 -5.66
C MET A 461 -11.29 13.98 -4.76
N HIS A 462 -10.98 15.17 -5.31
CA HIS A 462 -10.91 16.39 -4.49
C HIS A 462 -12.29 16.90 -4.04
N ARG A 463 -13.37 16.43 -4.66
CA ARG A 463 -14.73 16.80 -4.24
C ARG A 463 -15.11 16.03 -2.98
N VAL A 464 -15.71 16.73 -2.03
CA VAL A 464 -16.16 16.17 -0.75
C VAL A 464 -17.19 15.06 -0.96
N ASP A 465 -18.16 15.25 -1.87
CA ASP A 465 -19.21 14.26 -2.15
C ASP A 465 -18.67 12.94 -2.71
N THR A 466 -17.68 13.04 -3.59
CA THR A 466 -17.06 11.91 -4.27
C THR A 466 -16.15 11.14 -3.32
N ALA A 467 -15.33 11.85 -2.54
CA ALA A 467 -14.49 11.25 -1.52
C ALA A 467 -15.31 10.61 -0.40
N ALA A 468 -16.37 11.26 0.09
CA ALA A 468 -17.24 10.71 1.13
C ALA A 468 -17.89 9.39 0.68
N ALA A 469 -18.40 9.33 -0.55
CA ALA A 469 -18.93 8.10 -1.14
C ALA A 469 -17.88 6.98 -1.24
N PHE A 470 -16.66 7.30 -1.67
CA PHE A 470 -15.56 6.33 -1.70
C PHE A 470 -15.21 5.84 -0.29
N ILE A 471 -15.03 6.76 0.66
CA ILE A 471 -14.62 6.47 2.04
C ILE A 471 -15.65 5.61 2.73
N ALA A 472 -16.94 5.97 2.71
CA ALA A 472 -17.99 5.19 3.37
C ALA A 472 -18.06 3.74 2.88
N ALA A 473 -17.83 3.51 1.58
CA ALA A 473 -17.93 2.18 0.99
C ALA A 473 -16.63 1.36 1.12
N ASN A 474 -15.47 2.02 1.17
CA ASN A 474 -14.18 1.35 0.93
C ASN A 474 -13.10 1.61 1.99
N MET A 475 -13.33 2.53 2.94
CA MET A 475 -12.35 2.90 3.96
C MET A 475 -12.92 2.84 5.38
N PRO A 476 -12.12 2.43 6.38
CA PRO A 476 -10.77 1.86 6.26
C PRO A 476 -10.71 0.58 5.43
N LEU A 477 -9.53 0.30 4.85
CA LEU A 477 -9.32 -0.71 3.81
C LEU A 477 -9.87 -2.09 4.19
N LEU A 478 -9.58 -2.52 5.42
CA LEU A 478 -10.20 -3.69 6.05
C LEU A 478 -11.38 -3.23 6.91
N ASP A 479 -12.47 -3.97 6.84
CA ASP A 479 -13.78 -3.64 7.42
C ASP A 479 -13.94 -3.94 8.91
N THR A 480 -12.86 -3.83 9.67
CA THR A 480 -12.96 -3.79 11.14
C THR A 480 -13.66 -2.53 11.63
N VAL A 481 -13.64 -1.47 10.82
CA VAL A 481 -14.37 -0.22 11.01
C VAL A 481 -15.13 0.12 9.73
N ARG A 482 -16.35 0.61 9.89
CA ARG A 482 -17.16 1.20 8.81
C ARG A 482 -17.75 2.51 9.30
N LEU A 483 -17.37 3.60 8.64
CA LEU A 483 -17.85 4.93 8.99
C LEU A 483 -19.32 5.08 8.61
N THR A 484 -20.06 5.83 9.40
CA THR A 484 -21.39 6.30 9.03
C THR A 484 -21.30 7.29 7.85
N PRO A 485 -22.39 7.54 7.12
CA PRO A 485 -22.38 8.54 6.05
C PRO A 485 -21.90 9.93 6.50
N GLN A 486 -22.34 10.40 7.68
CA GLN A 486 -21.91 11.71 8.19
C GLN A 486 -20.41 11.73 8.51
N GLU A 487 -19.88 10.68 9.14
CA GLU A 487 -18.44 10.59 9.42
C GLU A 487 -17.62 10.58 8.13
N ALA A 488 -18.09 9.90 7.09
CA ALA A 488 -17.44 9.92 5.79
C ALA A 488 -17.48 11.31 5.14
N TRP A 489 -18.58 12.07 5.28
CA TRP A 489 -18.66 13.46 4.84
C TRP A 489 -17.67 14.36 5.60
N ASP A 490 -17.60 14.23 6.92
CA ASP A 490 -16.72 15.02 7.79
C ASP A 490 -15.23 14.75 7.46
N VAL A 491 -14.84 13.48 7.35
CA VAL A 491 -13.47 13.07 7.00
C VAL A 491 -13.11 13.49 5.58
N ALA A 492 -14.02 13.34 4.61
CA ALA A 492 -13.79 13.79 3.24
C ALA A 492 -13.56 15.30 3.16
N ALA A 493 -14.33 16.08 3.93
CA ALA A 493 -14.18 17.53 3.99
C ALA A 493 -12.86 17.92 4.66
N TYR A 494 -12.43 17.21 5.70
CA TYR A 494 -11.12 17.41 6.30
C TYR A 494 -9.99 17.15 5.29
N ILE A 495 -9.97 15.97 4.66
CA ILE A 495 -8.96 15.57 3.67
C ILE A 495 -8.87 16.59 2.53
N ASN A 496 -10.00 16.94 1.92
CA ASN A 496 -10.04 17.76 0.71
C ASN A 496 -9.98 19.27 0.98
N ALA A 497 -9.77 19.69 2.22
CA ALA A 497 -9.53 21.08 2.58
C ALA A 497 -8.05 21.38 2.86
N HIS A 498 -7.14 20.53 2.36
CA HIS A 498 -5.69 20.75 2.35
C HIS A 498 -5.22 21.05 0.92
N GLU A 499 -4.11 21.78 0.80
CA GLU A 499 -3.48 22.03 -0.49
C GLU A 499 -2.94 20.75 -1.14
N ARG A 500 -2.89 20.80 -2.46
CA ARG A 500 -2.45 19.73 -3.37
C ARG A 500 -2.01 20.37 -4.70
N PRO A 501 -1.45 19.63 -5.67
CA PRO A 501 -1.02 20.24 -6.93
C PRO A 501 -2.17 21.00 -7.62
N GLN A 502 -1.81 22.09 -8.29
CA GLN A 502 -2.75 23.03 -8.90
C GLN A 502 -3.62 22.35 -9.98
N ASP A 503 -4.84 22.88 -10.20
CA ASP A 503 -5.68 22.42 -11.30
C ASP A 503 -4.97 22.69 -12.65
N PRO A 504 -4.83 21.69 -13.54
CA PRO A 504 -4.22 21.89 -14.87
C PRO A 504 -4.94 22.91 -15.78
N ARG A 505 -6.12 23.37 -15.37
CA ARG A 505 -6.93 24.39 -16.05
C ARG A 505 -6.74 25.78 -15.44
N PHE A 506 -5.89 25.92 -14.42
CA PHE A 506 -5.61 27.17 -13.74
C PHE A 506 -5.13 28.24 -14.73
N ASP A 507 -5.71 29.43 -14.64
CA ASP A 507 -5.46 30.53 -15.57
C ASP A 507 -4.71 31.72 -14.93
N GLY A 508 -4.07 31.48 -13.77
CA GLY A 508 -3.36 32.49 -12.99
C GLY A 508 -4.22 33.15 -11.92
N SER A 509 -5.53 32.89 -11.87
CA SER A 509 -6.45 33.40 -10.86
C SER A 509 -7.28 32.27 -10.24
N VAL A 510 -7.17 32.11 -8.92
CA VAL A 510 -7.94 31.10 -8.17
C VAL A 510 -9.43 31.41 -8.27
N GLU A 511 -9.83 32.67 -8.04
CA GLU A 511 -11.22 33.10 -8.15
C GLU A 511 -11.83 32.78 -9.54
N ARG A 512 -11.10 33.08 -10.62
CA ARG A 512 -11.59 32.81 -11.98
C ARG A 512 -11.65 31.32 -12.29
N THR A 513 -10.66 30.56 -11.84
CA THR A 513 -10.63 29.11 -12.00
C THR A 513 -11.78 28.47 -11.22
N ALA A 514 -12.05 28.93 -10.00
CA ALA A 514 -13.15 28.48 -9.15
C ALA A 514 -14.51 28.72 -9.81
N ALA A 515 -14.76 29.97 -10.26
CA ALA A 515 -16.01 30.35 -10.91
C ALA A 515 -16.30 29.58 -12.21
N ARG A 516 -15.26 29.08 -12.89
CA ARG A 516 -15.41 28.31 -14.14
C ARG A 516 -15.54 26.82 -13.93
N PHE A 517 -14.83 26.26 -12.96
CA PHE A 517 -14.63 24.81 -12.86
C PHE A 517 -15.02 24.18 -11.53
N HIS A 518 -15.25 24.99 -10.48
CA HIS A 518 -15.47 24.56 -9.09
C HIS A 518 -16.72 25.24 -8.48
N THR A 519 -17.84 25.25 -9.20
CA THR A 519 -19.07 25.95 -8.79
C THR A 519 -20.01 25.13 -7.89
N SER A 520 -19.51 24.04 -7.32
CA SER A 520 -20.31 23.06 -6.57
C SER A 520 -20.14 23.30 -5.07
N PRO A 521 -21.19 23.16 -4.24
CA PRO A 521 -21.08 23.31 -2.79
C PRO A 521 -20.22 22.22 -2.11
N PHE A 522 -19.87 21.18 -2.85
CA PHE A 522 -19.00 20.07 -2.40
C PHE A 522 -17.57 20.18 -2.93
N ASP A 523 -17.19 21.33 -3.45
CA ASP A 523 -15.88 21.63 -4.01
C ASP A 523 -15.31 22.81 -3.22
N LEU A 524 -14.16 22.59 -2.55
CA LEU A 524 -13.58 23.57 -1.61
C LEU A 524 -12.52 24.46 -2.27
N TYR A 525 -12.25 24.28 -3.57
CA TYR A 525 -11.32 25.13 -4.31
C TYR A 525 -11.83 26.57 -4.34
N GLY A 526 -11.00 27.52 -3.93
CA GLY A 526 -11.37 28.94 -3.84
C GLY A 526 -11.99 29.36 -2.50
N GLU A 527 -12.22 28.43 -1.57
CA GLU A 527 -12.74 28.75 -0.24
C GLU A 527 -11.61 29.17 0.72
N PRO A 528 -11.83 30.15 1.64
CA PRO A 528 -10.82 30.67 2.58
C PRO A 528 -10.62 29.73 3.77
N LEU A 529 -10.16 28.51 3.50
CA LEU A 529 -10.14 27.37 4.43
C LEU A 529 -8.74 26.83 4.73
N GLY A 530 -7.70 27.37 4.08
CA GLY A 530 -6.30 27.04 4.33
C GLY A 530 -5.72 27.72 5.56
N ASP A 531 -4.43 27.51 5.81
CA ASP A 531 -3.73 28.05 6.98
C ASP A 531 -3.84 29.57 7.08
N GLY A 532 -4.18 30.06 8.27
CA GLY A 532 -4.40 31.49 8.50
C GLY A 532 -5.59 32.09 7.72
N GLY A 533 -6.49 31.26 7.19
CA GLY A 533 -7.62 31.70 6.36
C GLY A 533 -7.24 31.94 4.88
N ALA A 534 -6.10 31.40 4.42
CA ALA A 534 -5.72 31.46 3.03
C ALA A 534 -6.76 30.77 2.12
N VAL A 535 -6.96 31.32 0.93
CA VAL A 535 -7.83 30.74 -0.09
C VAL A 535 -7.20 29.46 -0.63
N LEU A 536 -7.92 28.34 -0.55
CA LEU A 536 -7.51 27.06 -1.13
C LEU A 536 -7.46 27.11 -2.66
N GLY A 537 -6.59 26.28 -3.23
CA GLY A 537 -6.39 26.23 -4.67
C GLY A 537 -5.18 27.02 -5.13
N GLN A 538 -4.21 27.30 -4.26
CA GLN A 538 -2.93 27.91 -4.65
C GLN A 538 -2.02 26.89 -5.35
N GLY A 539 -2.18 25.60 -5.02
CA GLY A 539 -1.25 24.57 -5.45
C GLY A 539 -0.16 24.35 -4.40
N THR A 540 0.62 23.30 -4.63
CA THR A 540 1.85 23.01 -3.90
C THR A 540 3.02 23.06 -4.87
N THR A 541 4.17 23.57 -4.43
CA THR A 541 5.42 23.38 -5.15
C THR A 541 5.93 21.95 -4.91
N ALA A 542 6.37 21.26 -5.96
CA ALA A 542 7.19 20.07 -5.79
C ALA A 542 8.59 20.57 -5.36
N ASP A 543 8.99 20.27 -4.13
CA ASP A 543 10.38 20.46 -3.68
C ASP A 543 11.32 19.46 -4.36
#